data_AF-A0A7C4J024-F1
#
_entry.id   AF-A0A7C4J024-F1
#
_cell.length_a   1.000
_cell.length_b   1.000
_cell.length_c   1.000
_cell.angle_alpha   90.00
_cell.angle_beta   90.00
_cell.angle_gamma   90.00
#
_symmetry.space_group_name_H-M   'P 1'
#
loop_
_entity.id
_entity.type
_entity.pdbx_description
1 polymer ?
#
loop_
_entity_poly.entity_id
_entity_poly.type
_entity_poly.pdbx_seq_one_letter_code
_entity_poly.pdbx_strand_id
1 'polypeptide(L)'
;MLKVDDRDNFIKAYHDFRNTVDLSRSGVLPDEENLVWYILMGVPPVPADRESTEDAPAEAIDQRVTILKAVFVEANKDQSEAFIDEGLRRYDHAGKKAKALLKEEPPSRLPQVI
;
A
#
# COMPACT_ATOMS: atom_id res chain seq x y z
N MET A 1 -4.22 9.86 19.04
CA MET A 1 -5.36 9.01 19.47
C MET A 1 -6.28 8.90 18.28
N LEU A 2 -6.20 7.80 17.53
CA LEU A 2 -7.13 7.53 16.42
C LEU A 2 -8.55 7.55 16.99
N LYS A 3 -9.50 8.21 16.31
CA LYS A 3 -10.90 8.11 16.73
C LYS A 3 -11.33 6.65 16.59
N VAL A 4 -12.22 6.19 17.46
CA VAL A 4 -12.70 4.79 17.45
C VAL A 4 -13.21 4.40 16.05
N ASP A 5 -13.86 5.34 15.36
CA ASP A 5 -14.34 5.18 13.98
C ASP A 5 -13.19 4.95 12.96
N ASP A 6 -12.05 5.63 13.10
CA ASP A 6 -10.91 5.51 12.18
C ASP A 6 -10.25 4.13 12.28
N ARG A 7 -10.11 3.64 13.53
CA ARG A 7 -9.58 2.31 13.78
C ARG A 7 -10.50 1.24 13.20
N ASP A 8 -11.80 1.34 13.46
CA ASP A 8 -12.76 0.34 13.00
C ASP A 8 -12.86 0.34 11.46
N ASN A 9 -12.76 1.50 10.82
CA ASN A 9 -12.66 1.63 9.37
C ASN A 9 -11.37 1.01 8.80
N PHE A 10 -10.23 1.19 9.47
CA PHE A 10 -8.97 0.57 9.05
C PHE A 10 -9.03 -0.97 9.17
N ILE A 11 -9.53 -1.49 10.30
CA ILE A 11 -9.72 -2.93 10.50
C ILE A 11 -10.68 -3.51 9.45
N LYS A 12 -11.74 -2.78 9.11
CA LYS A 12 -12.63 -3.16 8.01
C LYS A 12 -11.89 -3.22 6.67
N ALA A 13 -11.09 -2.20 6.33
CA ALA A 13 -10.31 -2.18 5.09
C ALA A 13 -9.33 -3.37 4.99
N TYR A 14 -8.68 -3.73 6.12
CA TYR A 14 -7.85 -4.94 6.20
C TYR A 14 -8.67 -6.19 5.89
N HIS A 15 -9.80 -6.42 6.57
CA HIS A 15 -10.62 -7.61 6.34
C HIS A 15 -11.20 -7.68 4.93
N ASP A 16 -11.68 -6.56 4.39
CA ASP A 16 -12.20 -6.48 3.03
C ASP A 16 -11.13 -6.93 2.02
N PHE A 17 -9.91 -6.39 2.11
CA PHE A 17 -8.82 -6.75 1.20
C PHE A 17 -8.32 -8.17 1.41
N ARG A 18 -8.10 -8.58 2.67
CA ARG A 18 -7.67 -9.93 3.03
C ARG A 18 -8.60 -10.99 2.45
N ASN A 19 -9.90 -10.73 2.41
CA ASN A 19 -10.89 -11.65 1.83
C ASN A 19 -10.86 -11.73 0.29
N THR A 20 -10.17 -10.81 -0.38
CA THR A 20 -9.93 -10.90 -1.84
C THR A 20 -8.67 -11.69 -2.20
N VAL A 21 -7.81 -11.98 -1.22
CA VAL A 21 -6.53 -12.66 -1.44
C VAL A 21 -6.69 -14.17 -1.18
N ASP A 22 -6.21 -14.97 -2.12
CA ASP A 22 -6.10 -16.42 -1.94
C ASP A 22 -4.88 -16.76 -1.08
N LEU A 23 -5.11 -16.96 0.22
CA LEU A 23 -4.06 -17.30 1.19
C LEU A 23 -3.52 -18.73 1.04
N SER A 24 -4.08 -19.56 0.15
CA SER A 24 -3.51 -20.88 -0.16
C SER A 24 -2.30 -20.78 -1.10
N ARG A 25 -2.09 -19.61 -1.74
CA ARG A 25 -0.97 -19.35 -2.64
C ARG A 25 0.14 -18.60 -1.88
N SER A 26 1.16 -19.33 -1.47
CA SER A 26 2.35 -18.81 -0.78
C SER A 26 3.64 -18.96 -1.61
N GLY A 27 4.74 -18.40 -1.13
CA GLY A 27 6.09 -18.63 -1.68
C GLY A 27 6.47 -17.73 -2.85
N VAL A 28 5.72 -16.66 -3.10
CA VAL A 28 6.01 -15.67 -4.15
C VAL A 28 6.31 -14.32 -3.51
N LEU A 29 7.49 -13.78 -3.81
CA LEU A 29 7.83 -12.40 -3.42
C LEU A 29 7.12 -11.42 -4.35
N PRO A 30 6.63 -10.28 -3.83
CA PRO A 30 6.04 -9.25 -4.67
C PRO A 30 7.11 -8.68 -5.61
N ASP A 31 6.70 -8.39 -6.84
CA ASP A 31 7.47 -7.53 -7.75
C ASP A 31 7.30 -6.07 -7.31
N GLU A 32 8.41 -5.35 -7.20
CA GLU A 32 8.42 -4.03 -6.59
C GLU A 32 7.77 -2.96 -7.48
N GLU A 33 7.97 -3.02 -8.80
CA GLU A 33 7.40 -2.06 -9.73
C GLU A 33 5.88 -2.19 -9.79
N ASN A 34 5.37 -3.41 -9.90
CA ASN A 34 3.94 -3.68 -9.82
C ASN A 34 3.36 -3.21 -8.49
N LEU A 35 4.07 -3.42 -7.39
CA LEU A 35 3.60 -3.02 -6.07
C LEU A 35 3.46 -1.49 -5.94
N VAL A 36 4.42 -0.72 -6.47
CA VAL A 36 4.30 0.74 -6.54
C VAL A 36 3.05 1.16 -7.32
N TRP A 37 2.79 0.53 -8.47
CA TRP A 37 1.59 0.81 -9.26
C TRP A 37 0.30 0.50 -8.50
N TYR A 38 0.20 -0.67 -7.84
CA TYR A 38 -0.97 -1.02 -7.04
C TYR A 38 -1.22 -0.02 -5.91
N ILE A 39 -0.17 0.40 -5.21
CA ILE A 39 -0.24 1.41 -4.15
C ILE A 39 -0.79 2.73 -4.70
N LEU A 40 -0.25 3.21 -5.84
CA LEU A 40 -0.67 4.47 -6.47
C LEU A 40 -2.08 4.41 -7.08
N MET A 41 -2.50 3.26 -7.59
CA MET A 41 -3.88 3.03 -8.07
C MET A 41 -4.91 2.97 -6.94
N GLY A 42 -4.46 2.96 -5.68
CA GLY A 42 -5.33 2.98 -4.53
C GLY A 42 -5.77 1.59 -4.07
N VAL A 43 -4.94 0.57 -4.26
CA VAL A 43 -5.23 -0.82 -3.88
C VAL A 43 -4.33 -1.27 -2.71
N PRO A 44 -4.90 -1.71 -1.57
CA PRO A 44 -6.33 -1.68 -1.24
C PRO A 44 -6.88 -0.26 -1.02
N PRO A 45 -8.21 -0.06 -1.12
CA PRO A 45 -8.84 1.15 -0.61
C PRO A 45 -8.64 1.27 0.90
N VAL A 46 -8.35 2.47 1.38
CA VAL A 46 -8.08 2.73 2.80
C VAL A 46 -8.82 3.96 3.32
N PRO A 47 -9.02 4.11 4.65
CA PRO A 47 -9.73 5.25 5.22
C PRO A 47 -9.24 6.62 4.75
N ALA A 48 -7.92 6.80 4.67
CA ALA A 48 -7.32 8.08 4.26
C ALA A 48 -7.67 8.50 2.81
N ASP A 49 -8.21 7.60 1.98
CA ASP A 49 -8.69 7.94 0.63
C ASP A 49 -9.89 8.89 0.61
N ARG A 50 -10.59 9.01 1.74
CA ARG A 50 -11.76 9.86 1.89
C ARG A 50 -11.44 11.18 2.57
N GLU A 51 -10.20 11.36 3.00
CA GLU A 51 -9.75 12.59 3.64
C GLU A 51 -9.35 13.62 2.59
N SER A 52 -9.64 14.88 2.87
CA SER A 52 -9.33 16.01 1.98
C SER A 52 -8.13 16.83 2.45
N THR A 53 -7.35 16.31 3.39
CA THR A 53 -6.16 16.98 3.92
C THR A 53 -5.00 16.86 2.93
N GLU A 54 -4.04 17.77 2.99
CA GLU A 54 -2.84 17.73 2.13
C GLU A 54 -2.02 16.45 2.34
N ASP A 55 -1.99 15.94 3.57
CA ASP A 55 -1.27 14.72 3.94
C ASP A 55 -2.03 13.43 3.61
N ALA A 56 -3.33 13.49 3.29
CA ALA A 56 -4.18 12.32 3.07
C ALA A 56 -3.60 11.32 2.04
N PRO A 57 -3.03 11.74 0.89
CA PRO A 57 -2.44 10.79 -0.06
C PRO A 57 -1.24 10.02 0.50
N ALA A 58 -0.39 10.69 1.29
CA ALA A 58 0.78 10.06 1.89
C ALA A 58 0.38 9.08 3.01
N GLU A 59 -0.60 9.47 3.83
CA GLU A 59 -1.20 8.62 4.87
C GLU A 59 -1.89 7.39 4.25
N ALA A 60 -2.61 7.57 3.14
CA ALA A 60 -3.23 6.46 2.41
C ALA A 60 -2.20 5.44 1.92
N ILE A 61 -1.02 5.89 1.48
CA ILE A 61 0.06 4.97 1.13
C ILE A 61 0.52 4.17 2.36
N ASP A 62 0.70 4.80 3.52
CA ASP A 62 1.12 4.08 4.74
C ASP A 62 0.09 3.04 5.19
N GLN A 63 -1.18 3.40 5.17
CA GLN A 63 -2.27 2.49 5.51
C GLN A 63 -2.29 1.29 4.56
N ARG A 64 -2.14 1.52 3.25
CA ARG A 64 -2.07 0.44 2.25
C ARG A 64 -0.90 -0.49 2.47
N VAL A 65 0.30 0.08 2.63
CA VAL A 65 1.51 -0.71 2.86
C VAL A 65 1.37 -1.55 4.12
N THR A 66 0.74 -1.01 5.16
CA THR A 66 0.46 -1.75 6.40
C THR A 66 -0.46 -2.95 6.16
N ILE A 67 -1.57 -2.76 5.45
CA ILE A 67 -2.51 -3.85 5.12
C ILE A 67 -1.83 -4.90 4.23
N LEU A 68 -1.12 -4.46 3.20
CA LEU A 68 -0.42 -5.34 2.25
C LEU A 68 0.63 -6.21 2.95
N LYS A 69 1.43 -5.61 3.86
CA LYS A 69 2.41 -6.34 4.69
C LYS A 69 1.73 -7.38 5.58
N ALA A 70 0.63 -7.00 6.24
CA ALA A 70 -0.10 -7.92 7.11
C ALA A 70 -0.64 -9.15 6.34
N VAL A 71 -1.25 -8.93 5.19
CA VAL A 71 -1.76 -10.02 4.34
C VAL A 71 -0.62 -10.86 3.75
N PHE A 72 0.49 -10.25 3.37
CA PHE A 72 1.67 -10.99 2.91
C PHE A 72 2.22 -11.93 3.99
N VAL A 73 2.33 -11.48 5.24
CA VAL A 73 2.77 -12.32 6.35
C VAL A 73 1.78 -13.45 6.61
N GLU A 74 0.48 -13.17 6.59
CA GLU A 74 -0.55 -14.20 6.77
C GLU A 74 -0.49 -15.28 5.68
N ALA A 75 -0.35 -14.87 4.42
CA ALA A 75 -0.24 -15.77 3.27
C ALA A 75 1.06 -16.59 3.26
N ASN A 76 2.12 -16.10 3.92
CA ASN A 76 3.45 -16.71 3.88
C ASN A 76 3.94 -17.17 5.26
N LYS A 77 3.06 -17.30 6.25
CA LYS A 77 3.40 -17.64 7.64
C LYS A 77 4.25 -18.91 7.81
N ASP A 78 4.17 -19.83 6.84
CA ASP A 78 4.89 -21.11 6.83
C ASP A 78 6.23 -21.03 6.06
N GLN A 79 6.59 -19.86 5.53
CA GLN A 79 7.87 -19.60 4.87
C GLN A 79 8.97 -19.25 5.89
N SER A 80 10.22 -19.19 5.43
CA SER A 80 11.35 -18.82 6.28
C SER A 80 11.29 -17.35 6.72
N GLU A 81 11.87 -17.05 7.88
CA GLU A 81 12.01 -15.67 8.38
C GLU A 81 12.70 -14.76 7.35
N ALA A 82 13.78 -15.24 6.73
CA ALA A 82 14.50 -14.50 5.69
C ALA A 82 13.61 -14.17 4.47
N PHE A 83 12.69 -15.06 4.10
CA PHE A 83 11.73 -14.80 3.02
C PHE A 83 10.72 -13.73 3.44
N ILE A 84 10.19 -13.81 4.66
CA ILE A 84 9.27 -12.81 5.21
C ILE A 84 9.94 -11.44 5.25
N ASP A 85 11.14 -11.36 5.81
CA ASP A 85 11.91 -10.12 5.91
C ASP A 85 12.16 -9.48 4.54
N GLU A 86 12.51 -10.29 3.55
CA GLU A 86 12.71 -9.80 2.18
C GLU A 86 11.42 -9.24 1.59
N GLY A 87 10.30 -9.94 1.74
CA GLY A 87 9.00 -9.44 1.31
C GLY A 87 8.63 -8.12 1.99
N LEU A 88 8.80 -8.03 3.31
CA LEU A 88 8.51 -6.81 4.08
C LEU A 88 9.38 -5.63 3.63
N ARG A 89 10.67 -5.86 3.33
CA ARG A 89 11.56 -4.83 2.77
C ARG A 89 11.05 -4.30 1.43
N ARG A 90 10.53 -5.16 0.56
CA ARG A 90 9.96 -4.73 -0.74
C ARG A 90 8.72 -3.87 -0.57
N TYR A 91 7.84 -4.21 0.37
CA TYR A 91 6.69 -3.35 0.71
C TYR A 91 7.12 -1.98 1.25
N ASP A 92 8.13 -1.95 2.13
CA ASP A 92 8.66 -0.68 2.65
C ASP A 92 9.30 0.17 1.55
N HIS A 93 10.03 -0.46 0.62
CA HIS A 93 10.65 0.25 -0.50
C HIS A 93 9.61 0.79 -1.49
N ALA A 94 8.62 -0.02 -1.86
CA ALA A 94 7.53 0.40 -2.73
C ALA A 94 6.73 1.56 -2.12
N GLY A 95 6.45 1.51 -0.82
CA GLY A 95 5.80 2.63 -0.10
C GLY A 95 6.59 3.92 -0.18
N LYS A 96 7.92 3.87 0.04
CA LYS A 96 8.81 5.02 -0.09
C LYS A 96 8.83 5.58 -1.52
N LYS A 97 8.90 4.70 -2.52
CA LYS A 97 8.92 5.09 -3.94
C LYS A 97 7.59 5.72 -4.37
N ALA A 98 6.45 5.14 -3.98
CA ALA A 98 5.14 5.71 -4.23
C ALA A 98 4.99 7.12 -3.61
N LYS A 99 5.45 7.31 -2.37
CA LYS A 99 5.47 8.63 -1.72
C LYS A 99 6.39 9.64 -2.40
N ALA A 100 7.54 9.19 -2.93
CA ALA A 100 8.44 10.06 -3.68
C ALA A 100 7.77 10.54 -4.97
N LEU A 101 7.09 9.65 -5.69
CA LEU A 101 6.37 9.97 -6.92
C LEU A 101 5.20 10.96 -6.69
N LEU A 102 4.54 10.92 -5.52
CA LEU A 102 3.54 11.95 -5.18
C LEU A 102 4.12 13.36 -5.05
N LYS A 103 5.41 13.48 -4.72
CA LYS A 103 6.11 14.77 -4.52
C LYS A 103 6.76 15.28 -5.80
N GLU A 104 6.86 14.45 -6.83
CA GLU A 104 7.36 14.88 -8.13
C GLU A 104 6.28 15.76 -8.78
N GLU A 105 6.61 17.03 -9.06
CA GLU A 105 5.72 17.87 -9.86
C GLU A 105 5.53 17.22 -11.23
N PRO A 106 4.29 17.11 -11.75
CA PRO A 106 4.08 16.65 -13.11
C PRO A 106 4.89 17.56 -14.05
N PRO A 107 5.54 17.01 -15.10
CA PRO A 107 6.30 17.83 -16.03
C PRO A 107 5.42 18.98 -16.51
N SER A 108 5.90 20.20 -16.28
CA SER A 108 5.23 21.44 -16.66
C SER A 108 4.77 21.32 -18.11
N ARG A 109 3.45 21.52 -18.30
CA ARG A 109 2.74 21.39 -19.58
C ARG A 109 3.63 21.83 -20.74
N LEU A 110 3.82 20.93 -21.71
CA LEU A 110 4.45 21.24 -22.99
C LEU A 110 3.89 22.58 -23.51
N PRO A 111 4.75 23.52 -23.96
CA PRO A 111 4.28 24.81 -24.44
C PRO A 111 3.30 24.57 -25.58
N GLN A 112 2.09 25.13 -25.46
CA GLN A 112 1.17 25.16 -26.60
C GLN A 112 1.82 26.02 -27.67
N VAL A 113 2.24 25.37 -28.76
CA VAL A 113 2.68 26.06 -29.97
C VAL A 113 1.41 26.66 -30.60
N ILE A 114 1.44 27.99 -30.73
CA ILE A 114 0.42 28.84 -31.38
C ILE A 114 0.40 28.54 -32.88
#